data_AF-A0A6M5YYQ7-F1
#
_entry.id   AF-A0A6M5YYQ7-F1
#
_cell.length_a   1.000
_cell.length_b   1.000
_cell.length_c   1.000
_cell.angle_alpha   90.00
_cell.angle_beta   90.00
_cell.angle_gamma   90.00
#
_symmetry.space_group_name_H-M   'P 1'
#
loop_
_entity.id
_entity.type
_entity.pdbx_description
1 polymer ?
#
loop_
_entity_poly.entity_id
_entity_poly.type
_entity_poly.pdbx_seq_one_letter_code
_entity_poly.pdbx_strand_id
1 'polypeptide(L)'
;MPLGPFAHLLRRDDSGRPLTPAEREAEAAADRLAFELLAPVAEIGAVTDRGALVARLTTVFGLPPEPAARYAAMLLPDVPRIDRALTRLIVR
;
A
#
# COMPACT_ATOMS: atom_id res chain seq x y z
N MET A 1 6.46 13.28 21.92
CA MET A 1 5.20 13.25 22.69
C MET A 1 5.12 11.92 23.43
N PRO A 2 5.04 11.89 24.77
CA PRO A 2 4.75 10.65 25.48
C PRO A 2 3.31 10.22 25.20
N LEU A 3 3.09 8.91 25.05
CA LEU A 3 1.74 8.34 24.93
C LEU A 3 1.03 8.44 26.28
N GLY A 4 -0.24 8.86 26.29
CA GLY A 4 -1.04 8.98 27.51
C GLY A 4 -1.43 7.61 28.11
N PRO A 5 -1.95 7.59 29.35
CA PRO A 5 -2.23 6.35 30.09
C PRO A 5 -3.33 5.46 29.47
N PHE A 6 -4.03 5.94 28.45
CA PHE A 6 -5.11 5.22 27.75
C PHE A 6 -4.71 4.75 26.34
N ALA A 7 -3.41 4.68 26.05
CA ALA A 7 -2.92 4.13 24.80
C ALA A 7 -2.99 2.60 24.82
N HIS A 8 -4.08 2.04 24.31
CA HIS A 8 -4.22 0.60 24.05
C HIS A 8 -3.61 0.26 22.69
N LEU A 9 -2.30 -0.02 22.67
CA LEU A 9 -1.60 -0.40 21.46
C LEU A 9 -1.90 -1.87 21.09
N LEU A 10 -1.90 -2.15 19.79
CA LEU A 10 -1.98 -3.52 19.31
C LEU A 10 -0.75 -4.32 19.74
N ARG A 11 -0.97 -5.57 20.18
CA ARG A 11 0.10 -6.49 20.54
C ARG A 11 0.96 -6.81 19.31
N ARG A 12 2.27 -6.87 19.47
CA ARG A 12 3.26 -7.17 18.42
C ARG A 12 4.12 -8.36 18.81
N ASP A 13 4.70 -9.05 17.83
CA ASP A 13 5.76 -10.03 18.07
C ASP A 13 7.10 -9.33 18.41
N ASP A 14 8.13 -10.12 18.71
CA ASP A 14 9.47 -9.62 19.06
C ASP A 14 10.12 -8.80 17.94
N SER A 15 9.61 -8.90 16.70
CA SER A 15 10.05 -8.12 15.54
C SER A 15 9.17 -6.91 15.22
N GLY A 16 8.16 -6.63 16.07
CA GLY A 16 7.23 -5.52 15.89
C GLY A 16 6.09 -5.78 14.91
N ARG A 17 5.88 -7.02 14.47
CA ARG A 17 4.85 -7.38 13.47
C ARG A 17 3.55 -7.82 14.13
N PRO A 18 2.41 -7.77 13.40
CA PRO A 18 1.18 -8.37 13.88
C PRO A 18 1.32 -9.89 14.02
N LEU A 19 0.76 -10.43 15.10
CA LEU A 19 1.00 -11.79 15.58
C LEU A 19 0.40 -12.85 14.68
N THR A 20 -0.72 -12.52 14.02
CA THR A 20 -1.46 -13.47 13.19
C THR A 20 -1.57 -12.98 11.74
N PRO A 21 -1.76 -13.89 10.78
CA PRO A 21 -2.10 -13.50 9.40
C PRO A 21 -3.36 -12.62 9.33
N ALA A 22 -4.37 -12.92 10.15
CA ALA A 22 -5.61 -12.15 10.19
C ALA A 22 -5.41 -10.72 10.68
N GLU A 23 -4.57 -10.51 11.70
CA GLU A 23 -4.20 -9.15 12.15
C GLU A 23 -3.46 -8.38 11.06
N ARG A 24 -2.55 -9.03 10.32
CA ARG A 24 -1.86 -8.40 9.19
C ARG A 24 -2.81 -8.00 8.07
N GLU A 25 -3.78 -8.85 7.75
CA GLU A 25 -4.80 -8.55 6.74
C GLU A 25 -5.71 -7.40 7.18
N ALA A 26 -6.13 -7.40 8.45
CA ALA A 26 -6.95 -6.33 9.02
C ALA A 26 -6.21 -4.98 8.98
N GLU A 27 -4.93 -4.96 9.34
CA GLU A 27 -4.11 -3.74 9.25
C GLU A 27 -3.93 -3.28 7.80
N ALA A 28 -3.67 -4.19 6.86
CA ALA A 28 -3.59 -3.85 5.45
C ALA A 28 -4.93 -3.32 4.89
N ALA A 29 -6.06 -3.85 5.39
CA ALA A 29 -7.39 -3.34 5.04
C ALA A 29 -7.63 -1.94 5.62
N ALA A 30 -7.23 -1.68 6.87
CA ALA A 30 -7.32 -0.37 7.50
C ALA A 30 -6.47 0.67 6.77
N ASP A 31 -5.23 0.32 6.40
CA ASP A 31 -4.35 1.20 5.60
C ASP A 31 -4.98 1.55 4.25
N ARG A 32 -5.54 0.56 3.54
CA ARG A 32 -6.25 0.80 2.27
C ARG A 32 -7.46 1.72 2.45
N LEU A 33 -8.24 1.50 3.49
CA LEU A 33 -9.39 2.35 3.80
C LEU A 33 -8.95 3.79 4.13
N ALA A 34 -7.87 3.96 4.88
CA ALA A 34 -7.33 5.28 5.19
C ALA A 34 -6.91 6.02 3.92
N PHE A 35 -6.27 5.34 2.97
CA PHE A 35 -5.93 5.95 1.69
C PHE A 35 -7.15 6.33 0.87
N GLU A 36 -8.16 5.46 0.77
CA GLU A 36 -9.40 5.76 0.03
C GLU A 36 -10.15 6.97 0.62
N LEU A 37 -10.16 7.12 1.95
CA LEU A 37 -10.75 8.29 2.61
C LEU A 37 -10.01 9.60 2.31
N LEU A 38 -8.69 9.54 2.08
CA LEU A 38 -7.87 10.71 1.79
C LEU A 38 -7.82 11.04 0.29
N ALA A 39 -7.82 10.02 -0.55
CA ALA A 39 -7.71 10.13 -2.01
C ALA A 39 -8.53 9.01 -2.67
N PRO A 40 -9.85 9.25 -2.88
CA PRO A 40 -10.73 8.25 -3.44
C PRO A 40 -10.31 7.84 -4.85
N VAL A 41 -10.25 6.53 -5.14
CA VAL A 41 -9.85 6.02 -6.47
C VAL A 41 -10.72 6.61 -7.58
N ALA A 42 -12.01 6.80 -7.32
CA ALA A 42 -12.95 7.39 -8.28
C ALA A 42 -12.58 8.83 -8.69
N GLU A 43 -11.89 9.59 -7.82
CA GLU A 43 -11.53 10.99 -8.04
C GLU A 43 -10.10 11.18 -8.55
N ILE A 44 -9.23 10.18 -8.33
CA ILE A 44 -7.85 10.16 -8.88
C ILE A 44 -7.88 10.18 -10.42
N GLY A 45 -8.86 9.50 -11.03
CA GLY A 45 -8.99 9.36 -12.47
C GLY A 45 -8.02 8.33 -13.06
N ALA A 46 -8.03 8.18 -14.39
CA ALA A 46 -7.20 7.19 -15.07
C ALA A 46 -5.73 7.65 -15.12
N VAL A 47 -4.87 6.95 -14.39
CA VAL A 47 -3.41 7.14 -14.44
C VAL A 47 -2.74 5.77 -14.63
N THR A 48 -1.87 5.66 -15.63
CA THR A 48 -1.16 4.40 -15.96
C THR A 48 0.32 4.41 -15.56
N ASP A 49 0.85 5.58 -15.21
CA ASP A 49 2.23 5.75 -14.75
C ASP A 49 2.29 5.97 -13.24
N ARG A 50 3.13 5.20 -12.55
CA ARG A 50 3.26 5.28 -11.09
C ARG A 50 3.82 6.62 -10.64
N GLY A 51 4.77 7.20 -11.38
CA GLY A 51 5.36 8.50 -11.05
C GLY A 51 4.34 9.64 -11.10
N ALA A 52 3.57 9.69 -12.17
CA ALA A 52 2.47 10.65 -12.35
C ALA A 52 1.40 10.49 -11.26
N LEU A 53 1.07 9.25 -10.86
CA LEU A 53 0.12 8.98 -9.78
C LEU A 53 0.63 9.53 -8.44
N VAL A 54 1.91 9.28 -8.08
CA VAL A 54 2.51 9.83 -6.85
C VAL A 54 2.50 11.36 -6.85
N ALA A 55 2.86 11.98 -7.97
CA ALA A 55 2.83 13.43 -8.10
C ALA A 55 1.43 14.00 -7.90
N ARG A 56 0.40 13.34 -8.45
CA ARG A 56 -1.00 13.76 -8.27
C ARG A 56 -1.49 13.57 -6.83
N LEU A 57 -1.21 12.42 -6.21
CA LEU A 57 -1.55 12.16 -4.80
C LEU A 57 -0.92 13.19 -3.87
N THR A 58 0.30 13.63 -4.18
CA THR A 58 1.01 14.64 -3.37
C THR A 58 0.45 16.05 -3.60
N THR A 59 0.28 16.47 -4.86
CA THR A 59 -0.06 17.86 -5.19
C THR A 59 -1.55 18.18 -5.12
N VAL A 60 -2.42 17.22 -5.43
CA VAL A 60 -3.89 17.42 -5.45
C VAL A 60 -4.53 16.97 -4.14
N PHE A 61 -4.13 15.81 -3.64
CA PHE A 61 -4.73 15.22 -2.43
C PHE A 61 -3.90 15.49 -1.16
N GLY A 62 -2.72 16.11 -1.29
CA GLY A 62 -1.92 16.54 -0.14
C GLY A 62 -1.26 15.39 0.64
N LEU A 63 -1.18 14.18 0.08
CA LEU A 63 -0.50 13.07 0.76
C LEU A 63 0.99 13.37 0.89
N PRO A 64 1.62 12.99 2.02
CA PRO A 64 3.07 13.03 2.10
C PRO A 64 3.72 12.07 1.07
N PRO A 65 4.96 12.32 0.63
CA PRO A 65 5.57 11.57 -0.47
C PRO A 65 5.66 10.05 -0.27
N GLU A 66 5.99 9.60 0.95
CA GLU A 66 6.14 8.17 1.26
C GLU A 66 4.77 7.44 1.28
N PRO A 67 3.73 7.94 1.97
CA PRO A 67 2.37 7.42 1.84
C PRO A 67 1.83 7.44 0.40
N ALA A 68 2.10 8.51 -0.37
CA ALA A 68 1.68 8.60 -1.77
C ALA A 68 2.32 7.49 -2.62
N ALA A 69 3.62 7.23 -2.44
CA ALA A 69 4.32 6.14 -3.13
C ALA A 69 3.75 4.76 -2.76
N ARG A 70 3.46 4.52 -1.48
CA ARG A 70 2.84 3.28 -1.02
C ARG A 70 1.47 3.07 -1.64
N TYR A 71 0.62 4.10 -1.63
CA TYR A 71 -0.72 3.99 -2.21
C TYR A 71 -0.68 3.77 -3.73
N ALA A 72 0.20 4.48 -4.44
CA ALA A 72 0.40 4.28 -5.87
C ALA A 72 0.85 2.86 -6.22
N ALA A 73 1.70 2.24 -5.40
CA ALA A 73 2.11 0.84 -5.58
C ALA A 73 0.96 -0.17 -5.34
N MET A 74 -0.01 0.17 -4.48
CA MET A 74 -1.20 -0.67 -4.29
C MET A 74 -2.15 -0.59 -5.49
N LEU A 75 -2.34 0.60 -6.07
CA LEU A 75 -3.25 0.83 -7.19
C LEU A 75 -2.68 0.35 -8.53
N LEU A 76 -1.37 0.49 -8.71
CA LEU A 76 -0.65 0.06 -9.90
C LEU A 76 0.46 -0.91 -9.49
N PRO A 77 0.15 -2.18 -9.16
CA PRO A 77 1.16 -3.16 -8.75
C PRO A 77 2.13 -3.49 -9.89
N ASP A 78 3.38 -3.80 -9.55
CA ASP A 78 4.35 -4.28 -10.54
C ASP A 78 3.89 -5.62 -11.10
N VAL A 79 3.67 -5.69 -12.41
CA VAL A 79 3.42 -6.97 -13.08
C VAL A 79 4.73 -7.76 -13.06
N PRO A 80 4.77 -8.98 -12.48
CA PRO A 80 5.95 -9.81 -12.55
C PRO A 80 6.31 -10.04 -14.02
N ARG A 81 7.52 -9.63 -14.43
CA ARG A 81 8.05 -10.07 -15.73
C ARG A 81 8.18 -11.59 -15.65
N ILE A 82 7.31 -12.32 -16.34
CA ILE A 82 7.48 -13.76 -16.52
C ILE A 82 8.83 -13.93 -17.22
N ASP A 83 9.76 -14.57 -16.52
CA ASP A 83 11.09 -14.82 -17.03
C ASP A 83 10.97 -15.73 -18.26
N ARG A 84 11.47 -15.27 -19.41
CA ARG A 84 11.35 -15.99 -20.70
C ARG A 84 11.97 -17.39 -20.64
N ALA A 85 12.85 -17.65 -19.67
CA ALA A 85 13.41 -18.96 -19.39
C ALA A 85 12.35 -19.99 -18.97
N LEU A 86 11.35 -19.59 -18.17
CA LEU A 86 10.26 -20.49 -17.70
C LEU A 86 9.30 -20.86 -18.83
N THR A 87 9.08 -19.96 -19.79
CA THR A 87 8.21 -20.22 -20.95
C THR A 87 8.76 -21.33 -21.85
N ARG A 88 10.08 -21.55 -21.86
CA ARG A 88 10.73 -22.59 -22.68
C ARG A 88 10.69 -23.99 -22.08
N LEU A 89 10.44 -24.10 -20.77
CA LEU A 89 10.39 -25.38 -20.07
C LEU A 89 9.02 -26.06 -20.16
N ILE A 90 7.94 -25.28 -20.35
CA ILE A 90 6.56 -25.77 -20.37
C ILE A 90 6.15 -26.31 -21.76
N VAL A 91 6.89 -26.00 -22.82
CA VAL A 91 6.57 -26.39 -24.21
C VAL A 91 7.44 -27.57 -24.68
N ARG A 92 7.91 -28.45 -23.78
CA ARG A 92 8.72 -29.61 -24.16
C ARG A 92 8.14 -30.93 -23.65
#